data_AF-A0A8S3IFQ3-F1
#
_entry.id   AF-A0A8S3IFQ3-F1
#
_cell.length_a   1.000
_cell.length_b   1.000
_cell.length_c   1.000
_cell.angle_alpha   90.00
_cell.angle_beta   90.00
_cell.angle_gamma   90.00
#
_symmetry.space_group_name_H-M   'P 1'
#
loop_
_entity.id
_entity.type
_entity.pdbx_description
1 polymer ?
#
loop_
_entity_poly.entity_id
_entity_poly.type
_entity_poly.pdbx_seq_one_letter_code
_entity_poly.pdbx_strand_id
1 'polypeptide(L)'
;MAVDNLHTVMNISKKWEKLLDTVNSMKDGATKSLIPDVRDVVTHTAMVSDVSKEIKSLKTQLDVQLMSDETTTFETKREEFFGQLKKSISKLKEIDAKLQDVLPTPVNAKESEENLIVKAKKIGKQLLDTTSKPELNQVDFNHFRKYYEHLIAFDKHLSLPNVEIQSTVDTSKAQVFEKVTSFCKEFANAGKDLGKAAEMLVIVKSFAENLSMFDSQINTDIDEALKKSKEKHGAKYITDLSMRLQTTDI
;
A
#
# COMPACT_ATOMS: atom_id res chain seq x y z
N MET A 1 26.07 12.68 4.14
CA MET A 1 26.22 13.92 4.93
C MET A 1 25.15 14.14 6.01
N ALA A 2 23.99 13.46 6.01
CA ALA A 2 22.96 13.62 7.06
C ALA A 2 23.15 12.74 8.32
N VAL A 3 23.75 11.56 8.17
CA VAL A 3 24.06 10.65 9.30
C VAL A 3 25.20 11.21 10.16
N ASP A 4 26.11 11.98 9.56
CA ASP A 4 27.35 12.44 10.19
C ASP A 4 27.09 13.44 11.32
N ASN A 5 26.07 14.30 11.23
CA ASN A 5 25.78 15.30 12.27
C ASN A 5 25.14 14.69 13.51
N LEU A 6 24.18 13.77 13.35
CA LEU A 6 23.61 13.04 14.48
C LEU A 6 24.67 12.14 15.13
N HIS A 7 25.54 11.53 14.31
CA HIS A 7 26.67 10.74 14.79
C HIS A 7 27.71 11.60 15.53
N THR A 8 27.92 12.83 15.08
CA THR A 8 28.78 13.82 15.74
C THR A 8 28.21 14.24 17.09
N VAL A 9 26.90 14.54 17.16
CA VAL A 9 26.20 14.85 18.42
C VAL A 9 26.27 13.65 19.38
N MET A 10 26.09 12.41 18.89
CA MET A 10 26.26 11.18 19.69
C MET A 10 27.71 10.93 20.13
N ASN A 11 28.71 11.34 19.36
CA ASN A 11 30.11 11.22 19.75
C ASN A 11 30.52 12.28 20.78
N ILE A 12 30.01 13.51 20.67
CA ILE A 12 30.18 14.58 21.67
C ILE A 12 29.50 14.17 22.98
N SER A 13 28.30 13.62 22.87
CA SER A 13 27.53 13.00 23.96
C SER A 13 28.34 11.98 24.77
N LYS A 14 28.96 11.00 24.11
CA LYS A 14 29.84 10.01 24.77
C LYS A 14 31.06 10.61 25.45
N LYS A 15 31.57 11.75 24.95
CA LYS A 15 32.69 12.45 25.58
C LYS A 15 32.25 13.13 26.88
N TRP A 16 31.04 13.68 26.94
CA TRP A 16 30.46 14.26 28.15
C TRP A 16 30.12 13.21 29.21
N GLU A 17 29.60 12.05 28.83
CA GLU A 17 29.41 10.91 29.76
C GLU A 17 30.72 10.52 30.45
N LYS A 18 31.80 10.34 29.67
CA LYS A 18 33.13 10.03 30.22
C LYS A 18 33.67 11.13 31.13
N LEU A 19 33.40 12.40 30.80
CA LEU A 19 33.81 13.53 31.63
C LEU A 19 33.07 13.50 32.98
N LEU A 20 31.77 13.22 32.99
CA LEU A 20 30.98 13.09 34.22
C LEU A 20 31.50 11.97 35.13
N ASP A 21 31.83 10.80 34.57
CA ASP A 21 32.43 9.69 35.32
C ASP A 21 33.77 10.10 35.95
N THR A 22 34.59 10.82 35.18
CA THR A 22 35.89 11.31 35.65
C THR A 22 35.71 12.33 36.77
N VAL A 23 34.79 13.30 36.64
CA VAL A 23 34.52 14.31 37.68
C VAL A 23 33.95 13.68 38.96
N ASN A 24 33.03 12.71 38.84
CA ASN A 24 32.46 12.00 39.98
C ASN A 24 33.50 11.17 40.77
N SER A 25 34.52 10.65 40.08
CA SER A 25 35.59 9.87 40.72
C SER A 25 36.63 10.74 41.46
N MET A 26 36.78 12.02 41.10
CA MET A 26 37.77 12.92 41.72
C MET A 26 37.39 13.44 43.11
N LYS A 27 36.09 13.47 43.47
CA LYS A 27 35.56 13.88 44.81
C LYS A 27 36.21 15.14 45.44
N ASP A 28 36.57 16.16 44.65
CA ASP A 28 37.16 17.38 45.19
C ASP A 28 36.12 18.52 45.34
N GLY A 29 36.33 19.42 46.29
CA GLY A 29 35.40 20.50 46.64
C GLY A 29 35.18 21.52 45.53
N ALA A 30 36.16 21.71 44.64
CA ALA A 30 36.13 22.65 43.53
C ALA A 30 35.28 22.18 42.33
N THR A 31 35.09 20.87 42.17
CA THR A 31 34.29 20.30 41.07
C THR A 31 32.84 20.03 41.44
N LYS A 32 32.49 20.07 42.74
CA LYS A 32 31.12 19.86 43.24
C LYS A 32 30.08 20.80 42.61
N SER A 33 30.45 22.04 42.29
CA SER A 33 29.57 23.02 41.66
C SER A 33 29.35 22.77 40.16
N LEU A 34 30.23 22.01 39.50
CA LEU A 34 30.16 21.68 38.07
C LEU A 34 29.40 20.38 37.80
N ILE A 35 29.25 19.52 38.82
CA ILE A 35 28.53 18.24 38.71
C ILE A 35 27.07 18.41 38.22
N PRO A 36 26.27 19.38 38.69
CA PRO A 36 24.91 19.59 38.20
C PRO A 36 24.87 19.92 36.71
N ASP A 37 25.69 20.87 36.24
CA ASP A 37 25.72 21.30 34.83
C ASP A 37 26.16 20.15 33.91
N VAL A 38 27.20 19.40 34.29
CA VAL A 38 27.65 18.23 33.51
C VAL A 38 26.60 17.12 33.53
N ARG A 39 25.89 16.92 34.65
CA ARG A 39 24.80 15.93 34.76
C ARG A 39 23.62 16.31 33.87
N ASP A 40 23.28 17.60 33.78
CA ASP A 40 22.22 18.08 32.90
C ASP A 40 22.61 17.86 31.43
N VAL A 41 23.84 18.18 31.03
CA VAL A 41 24.32 17.91 29.65
C VAL A 41 24.30 16.42 29.32
N VAL A 42 24.67 15.54 30.26
CA VAL A 42 24.60 14.08 30.09
C VAL A 42 23.15 13.58 30.01
N THR A 43 22.24 14.17 30.78
CA THR A 43 20.81 13.81 30.74
C THR A 43 20.18 14.18 29.40
N HIS A 44 20.44 15.40 28.90
CA HIS A 44 20.00 15.82 27.57
C HIS A 44 20.61 14.97 26.45
N THR A 45 21.87 14.58 26.61
CA THR A 45 22.58 13.65 25.74
C THR A 45 21.89 12.28 25.65
N ALA A 46 21.55 11.68 26.79
CA ALA A 46 20.85 10.39 26.84
C ALA A 46 19.48 10.48 26.16
N MET A 47 18.74 11.57 26.41
CA MET A 47 17.48 11.84 25.73
C MET A 47 17.63 11.92 24.20
N VAL A 48 18.65 12.60 23.69
CA VAL A 48 18.92 12.67 22.23
C VAL A 48 19.26 11.29 21.66
N SER A 49 20.00 10.46 22.40
CA SER A 49 20.30 9.09 21.98
C SER A 49 19.04 8.22 21.92
N ASP A 50 18.11 8.35 22.87
CA ASP A 50 16.88 7.57 22.88
C ASP A 50 15.91 8.03 21.80
N VAL A 51 15.81 9.35 21.55
CA VAL A 51 15.10 9.91 20.40
C VAL A 51 15.68 9.37 19.08
N SER A 52 17.00 9.28 18.96
CA SER A 52 17.67 8.70 17.78
C SER A 52 17.34 7.21 17.57
N LYS A 53 17.29 6.41 18.64
CA LYS A 53 16.86 5.00 18.57
C LYS A 53 15.40 4.88 18.15
N GLU A 54 14.54 5.71 18.71
CA GLU A 54 13.11 5.73 18.38
C GLU A 54 12.89 6.11 16.91
N ILE A 55 13.58 7.16 16.43
CA ILE A 55 13.61 7.54 15.02
C ILE A 55 14.04 6.36 14.13
N LYS A 56 15.11 5.66 14.49
CA LYS A 56 15.59 4.51 13.71
C LYS A 56 14.54 3.41 13.67
N SER A 57 13.95 3.09 14.82
CA SER A 57 12.86 2.12 14.92
C SER A 57 11.68 2.50 14.02
N LEU A 58 11.22 3.76 14.09
CA LEU A 58 10.15 4.28 13.25
C LEU A 58 10.52 4.22 11.75
N LYS A 59 11.76 4.59 11.39
CA LYS A 59 12.25 4.47 10.00
C LYS A 59 12.27 3.03 9.52
N THR A 60 12.70 2.07 10.35
CA THR A 60 12.65 0.65 10.02
C THR A 60 11.22 0.15 9.82
N GLN A 61 10.28 0.58 10.67
CA GLN A 61 8.86 0.28 10.50
C GLN A 61 8.28 0.89 9.21
N LEU A 62 8.75 2.08 8.82
CA LEU A 62 8.34 2.75 7.58
C LEU A 62 8.92 2.08 6.32
N ASP A 63 10.03 1.36 6.46
CA ASP A 63 10.66 0.64 5.35
C ASP A 63 10.12 -0.80 5.16
N VAL A 64 8.99 -1.13 5.80
CA VAL A 64 8.33 -2.43 5.64
C VAL A 64 7.91 -2.65 4.18
N GLN A 65 8.02 -3.90 3.71
CA GLN A 65 7.43 -4.33 2.44
C GLN A 65 5.91 -4.22 2.53
N LEU A 66 5.36 -3.25 1.80
CA LEU A 66 3.95 -2.82 1.83
C LEU A 66 2.95 -3.87 1.33
N MET A 67 3.38 -5.11 1.05
CA MET A 67 2.63 -6.09 0.26
C MET A 67 2.89 -7.52 0.72
N SER A 68 2.41 -7.87 1.92
CA SER A 68 2.37 -9.26 2.37
C SER A 68 1.06 -9.93 1.93
N ASP A 69 1.06 -11.25 1.77
CA ASP A 69 -0.15 -11.99 1.42
C ASP A 69 -1.20 -11.93 2.54
N GLU A 70 -0.75 -11.77 3.79
CA GLU A 70 -1.64 -11.54 4.94
C GLU A 70 -2.37 -10.20 4.87
N THR A 71 -1.68 -9.11 4.49
CA THR A 71 -2.32 -7.79 4.34
C THR A 71 -3.15 -7.66 3.07
N THR A 72 -2.89 -8.55 2.09
CA THR A 72 -3.68 -8.64 0.86
C THR A 72 -5.02 -9.34 1.12
N THR A 73 -5.03 -10.40 1.92
CA THR A 73 -6.22 -11.26 2.06
C THR A 73 -7.18 -10.79 3.15
N PHE A 74 -6.70 -10.05 4.15
CA PHE A 74 -7.47 -9.68 5.34
C PHE A 74 -7.58 -8.15 5.49
N GLU A 75 -8.76 -7.60 5.22
CA GLU A 75 -9.02 -6.16 5.30
C GLU A 75 -8.67 -5.58 6.68
N THR A 76 -9.08 -6.22 7.77
CA THR A 76 -8.79 -5.75 9.14
C THR A 76 -7.27 -5.65 9.40
N LYS A 77 -6.47 -6.62 8.96
CA LYS A 77 -5.01 -6.57 9.10
C LYS A 77 -4.40 -5.44 8.27
N ARG A 78 -4.95 -5.21 7.06
CA ARG A 78 -4.56 -4.11 6.18
C ARG A 78 -4.82 -2.76 6.85
N GLU A 79 -6.03 -2.55 7.36
CA GLU A 79 -6.42 -1.31 8.04
C GLU A 79 -5.55 -1.05 9.28
N GLU A 80 -5.28 -2.09 10.08
CA GLU A 80 -4.39 -1.98 11.24
C GLU A 80 -2.98 -1.56 10.83
N PHE A 81 -2.39 -2.23 9.84
CA PHE A 81 -1.04 -1.94 9.35
C PHE A 81 -0.92 -0.49 8.84
N PHE A 82 -1.82 -0.06 7.94
CA PHE A 82 -1.78 1.31 7.41
C PHE A 82 -2.13 2.35 8.47
N GLY A 83 -2.96 2.02 9.46
CA GLY A 83 -3.24 2.85 10.62
C GLY A 83 -2.00 3.04 11.51
N GLN A 84 -1.24 1.98 11.78
CA GLN A 84 0.04 2.06 12.50
C GLN A 84 1.06 2.88 11.73
N LEU A 85 1.17 2.66 10.41
CA LEU A 85 2.08 3.40 9.54
C LEU A 85 1.79 4.92 9.58
N LYS A 86 0.50 5.31 9.51
CA LYS A 86 0.07 6.71 9.65
C LYS A 86 0.49 7.32 10.99
N LYS A 87 0.34 6.57 12.09
CA LYS A 87 0.75 7.00 13.42
C LYS A 87 2.27 7.19 13.49
N SER A 88 3.04 6.27 12.93
CA SER A 88 4.50 6.36 12.88
C SER A 88 4.99 7.56 12.06
N ILE A 89 4.37 7.86 10.90
CA ILE A 89 4.66 9.07 10.12
C ILE A 89 4.36 10.33 10.93
N SER A 90 3.18 10.38 11.56
CA SER A 90 2.76 11.55 12.35
C SER A 90 3.70 11.79 13.52
N LYS A 91 4.15 10.72 14.19
CA LYS A 91 5.09 10.80 15.30
C LYS A 91 6.47 11.27 14.84
N LEU A 92 6.94 10.78 13.70
CA LEU A 92 8.20 11.23 13.11
C LEU A 92 8.15 12.71 12.72
N LYS A 93 7.03 13.19 12.15
CA LYS A 93 6.79 14.61 11.85
C LYS A 93 6.80 15.48 13.13
N GLU A 94 6.19 15.01 14.20
CA GLU A 94 6.20 15.70 15.51
C GLU A 94 7.64 15.82 16.08
N ILE A 95 8.41 14.73 16.03
CA ILE A 95 9.81 14.71 16.47
C ILE A 95 10.65 15.64 15.60
N ASP A 96 10.48 15.61 14.28
CA ASP A 96 11.17 16.48 13.34
C ASP A 96 10.93 17.97 13.63
N ALA A 97 9.68 18.36 13.89
CA ALA A 97 9.34 19.74 14.23
C ALA A 97 10.01 20.19 15.53
N LYS A 98 10.01 19.33 16.56
CA LYS A 98 10.68 19.63 17.84
C LYS A 98 12.19 19.69 17.71
N LEU A 99 12.76 18.89 16.82
CA LEU A 99 14.21 18.89 16.56
C LEU A 99 14.65 20.03 15.64
N GLN A 100 13.77 20.59 14.79
CA GLN A 100 14.11 21.75 13.94
C GLN A 100 14.58 22.96 14.74
N ASP A 101 14.02 23.15 15.94
CA ASP A 101 14.37 24.28 16.82
C ASP A 101 15.73 24.10 17.50
N VAL A 102 16.26 22.88 17.52
CA VAL A 102 17.43 22.49 18.34
C VAL A 102 18.59 21.97 17.50
N LEU A 103 18.29 21.37 16.34
CA LEU A 103 19.25 20.81 15.41
C LEU A 103 19.20 21.60 14.09
N PRO A 104 20.35 22.04 13.55
CA PRO A 104 20.41 22.80 12.30
C PRO A 104 19.93 22.03 11.07
N THR A 105 19.66 20.73 11.18
CA THR A 105 19.03 19.93 10.11
C THR A 105 18.18 18.81 10.73
N PRO A 106 16.85 18.78 10.50
CA PRO A 106 15.94 17.77 11.06
C PRO A 106 16.12 16.38 10.47
N VAL A 107 15.45 15.39 11.07
CA VAL A 107 15.63 13.95 10.84
C VAL A 107 14.97 13.43 9.54
N ASN A 108 14.31 14.31 8.79
CA ASN A 108 13.85 14.16 7.40
C ASN A 108 12.73 13.12 7.24
N ALA A 109 11.63 13.31 7.97
CA ALA A 109 10.36 12.60 7.78
C ALA A 109 9.84 12.72 6.33
N LYS A 110 10.21 13.80 5.65
CA LYS A 110 9.90 14.04 4.24
C LYS A 110 10.48 12.95 3.33
N GLU A 111 11.68 12.45 3.61
CA GLU A 111 12.30 11.34 2.85
C GLU A 111 11.49 10.04 2.97
N SER A 112 10.99 9.72 4.17
CA SER A 112 10.14 8.54 4.37
C SER A 112 8.80 8.67 3.65
N GLU A 113 8.19 9.87 3.66
CA GLU A 113 6.97 10.17 2.91
C GLU A 113 7.20 10.11 1.39
N GLU A 114 8.31 10.65 0.89
CA GLU A 114 8.73 10.56 -0.51
C GLU A 114 8.94 9.11 -0.96
N ASN A 115 9.55 8.27 -0.11
CA ASN A 115 9.70 6.84 -0.39
C ASN A 115 8.34 6.14 -0.50
N LEU A 116 7.38 6.46 0.37
CA LEU A 116 6.02 5.93 0.27
C LEU A 116 5.32 6.41 -1.00
N ILE A 117 5.48 7.67 -1.39
CA ILE A 117 4.98 8.23 -2.64
C ILE A 117 5.53 7.47 -3.85
N VAL A 118 6.85 7.21 -3.88
CA VAL A 118 7.50 6.43 -4.95
C VAL A 118 6.95 5.01 -5.00
N LYS A 119 6.80 4.35 -3.84
CA LYS A 119 6.24 2.99 -3.76
C LYS A 119 4.77 2.97 -4.25
N ALA A 120 3.94 3.92 -3.83
CA ALA A 120 2.54 4.04 -4.29
C ALA A 120 2.44 4.26 -5.81
N LYS A 121 3.27 5.15 -6.37
CA LYS A 121 3.35 5.37 -7.83
C LYS A 121 3.76 4.11 -8.59
N LYS A 122 4.71 3.34 -8.05
CA LYS A 122 5.13 2.06 -8.65
C LYS A 122 3.99 1.04 -8.66
N ILE A 123 3.26 0.90 -7.56
CA ILE A 123 2.07 0.03 -7.47
C ILE A 123 1.01 0.49 -8.49
N GLY A 124 0.75 1.80 -8.58
CA GLY A 124 -0.17 2.38 -9.55
C GLY A 124 0.19 2.03 -11.00
N LYS A 125 1.47 2.17 -11.36
CA LYS A 125 1.96 1.76 -12.67
C LYS A 125 1.75 0.27 -12.93
N GLN A 126 2.09 -0.58 -11.95
CA GLN A 126 1.93 -2.04 -12.09
C GLN A 126 0.46 -2.45 -12.24
N LEU A 127 -0.46 -1.76 -11.56
CA LEU A 127 -1.90 -1.96 -11.73
C LEU A 127 -2.33 -1.65 -13.16
N LEU A 128 -1.94 -0.48 -13.69
CA LEU A 128 -2.25 -0.07 -15.07
C LEU A 128 -1.63 -1.01 -16.11
N ASP A 129 -0.38 -1.43 -15.91
CA ASP A 129 0.30 -2.38 -16.79
C ASP A 129 -0.44 -3.73 -16.81
N THR A 130 -1.00 -4.15 -15.67
CA THR A 130 -1.80 -5.38 -15.56
C THR A 130 -3.12 -5.25 -16.33
N THR A 131 -3.87 -4.17 -16.12
CA THR A 131 -5.18 -3.97 -16.77
C THR A 131 -5.10 -3.66 -18.25
N SER A 132 -3.96 -3.14 -18.73
CA SER A 132 -3.75 -2.83 -20.14
C SER A 132 -3.50 -4.08 -21.00
N LYS A 133 -3.25 -5.25 -20.39
CA LYS A 133 -3.12 -6.51 -21.13
C LYS A 133 -4.42 -6.84 -21.86
N PRO A 134 -4.37 -7.41 -23.09
CA PRO A 134 -5.58 -7.79 -23.83
C PRO A 134 -6.46 -8.76 -23.02
N GLU A 135 -5.84 -9.82 -22.49
CA GLU A 135 -6.45 -10.86 -21.67
C GLU A 135 -5.77 -10.92 -20.29
N LEU A 136 -6.54 -11.31 -19.29
CA LEU A 136 -6.07 -11.49 -17.91
C LEU A 136 -6.13 -12.98 -17.56
N ASN A 137 -5.04 -13.49 -16.99
CA ASN A 137 -5.00 -14.83 -16.41
C ASN A 137 -5.09 -14.75 -14.87
N GLN A 138 -5.06 -15.91 -14.21
CA GLN A 138 -5.14 -16.01 -12.75
C GLN A 138 -4.06 -15.20 -12.01
N VAL A 139 -2.82 -15.16 -12.53
CA VAL A 139 -1.72 -14.39 -11.94
C VAL A 139 -2.00 -12.90 -12.06
N ASP A 140 -2.52 -12.47 -13.21
CA ASP A 140 -2.88 -11.08 -13.46
C ASP A 140 -4.05 -10.63 -12.57
N PHE A 141 -5.07 -11.48 -12.37
CA PHE A 141 -6.15 -11.17 -11.43
C PHE A 141 -5.66 -11.03 -9.99
N ASN A 142 -4.76 -11.90 -9.55
CA ASN A 142 -4.17 -11.82 -8.21
C ASN A 142 -3.35 -10.53 -8.04
N HIS A 143 -2.54 -10.16 -9.05
CA HIS A 143 -1.80 -8.90 -9.05
C HIS A 143 -2.73 -7.69 -9.04
N PHE A 144 -3.76 -7.70 -9.88
CA PHE A 144 -4.76 -6.64 -9.93
C PHE A 144 -5.39 -6.44 -8.56
N ARG A 145 -5.93 -7.51 -7.96
CA ARG A 145 -6.61 -7.46 -6.66
C ARG A 145 -5.69 -6.88 -5.60
N LYS A 146 -4.47 -7.40 -5.51
CA LYS A 146 -3.46 -6.96 -4.57
C LYS A 146 -3.17 -5.47 -4.72
N TYR A 147 -2.79 -5.02 -5.90
CA TYR A 147 -2.42 -3.62 -6.12
C TYR A 147 -3.60 -2.65 -5.97
N TYR A 148 -4.78 -3.05 -6.43
CA TYR A 148 -6.01 -2.26 -6.32
C TYR A 148 -6.36 -1.98 -4.85
N GLU A 149 -6.43 -3.02 -4.02
CA GLU A 149 -6.80 -2.87 -2.62
C GLU A 149 -5.75 -2.10 -1.82
N HIS A 150 -4.46 -2.27 -2.14
CA HIS A 150 -3.39 -1.49 -1.53
C HIS A 150 -3.48 -0.01 -1.88
N LEU A 151 -3.78 0.34 -3.15
CA LEU A 151 -3.98 1.73 -3.55
C LEU A 151 -5.17 2.37 -2.82
N ILE A 152 -6.30 1.68 -2.74
CA ILE A 152 -7.46 2.17 -1.95
C ILE A 152 -7.05 2.40 -0.49
N ALA A 153 -6.28 1.49 0.11
CA ALA A 153 -5.81 1.66 1.48
C ALA A 153 -4.87 2.87 1.65
N PHE A 154 -3.97 3.12 0.67
CA PHE A 154 -3.13 4.33 0.66
C PHE A 154 -3.98 5.60 0.66
N ASP A 155 -4.98 5.65 -0.20
CA ASP A 155 -5.85 6.82 -0.35
C ASP A 155 -6.67 7.07 0.93
N LYS A 156 -7.32 6.02 1.45
CA LYS A 156 -8.18 6.06 2.65
C LYS A 156 -7.41 6.41 3.93
N HIS A 157 -6.21 5.84 4.12
CA HIS A 157 -5.54 5.89 5.41
C HIS A 157 -4.38 6.88 5.46
N LEU A 158 -3.57 6.97 4.42
CA LEU A 158 -2.34 7.77 4.43
C LEU A 158 -2.50 9.14 3.79
N SER A 159 -3.45 9.31 2.86
CA SER A 159 -3.72 10.57 2.17
C SER A 159 -2.42 11.23 1.67
N LEU A 160 -1.68 10.50 0.83
CA LEU A 160 -0.36 10.93 0.34
C LEU A 160 -0.51 12.12 -0.64
N PRO A 161 0.21 13.24 -0.42
CA PRO A 161 0.14 14.38 -1.31
C PRO A 161 0.74 14.06 -2.69
N ASN A 162 0.17 14.65 -3.75
CA ASN A 162 0.68 14.55 -5.12
C ASN A 162 0.77 13.11 -5.68
N VAL A 163 -0.12 12.23 -5.24
CA VAL A 163 -0.34 10.90 -5.82
C VAL A 163 -1.79 10.81 -6.28
N GLU A 164 -2.00 10.68 -7.59
CA GLU A 164 -3.33 10.56 -8.18
C GLU A 164 -3.85 9.12 -8.08
N ILE A 165 -4.01 8.65 -6.84
CA ILE A 165 -4.43 7.27 -6.55
C ILE A 165 -5.81 7.00 -7.15
N GLN A 166 -6.77 7.89 -6.89
CA GLN A 166 -8.14 7.74 -7.36
C GLN A 166 -8.21 7.69 -8.90
N SER A 167 -7.50 8.57 -9.59
CA SER A 167 -7.42 8.57 -11.06
C SER A 167 -6.88 7.24 -11.62
N THR A 168 -5.85 6.69 -10.97
CA THR A 168 -5.26 5.40 -11.34
C THR A 168 -6.25 4.26 -11.14
N VAL A 169 -6.90 4.23 -9.97
CA VAL A 169 -7.92 3.23 -9.60
C VAL A 169 -9.10 3.27 -10.57
N ASP A 170 -9.58 4.47 -10.91
CA ASP A 170 -10.71 4.65 -11.83
C ASP A 170 -10.35 4.24 -13.26
N THR A 171 -9.15 4.56 -13.72
CA THR A 171 -8.67 4.15 -15.05
C THR A 171 -8.57 2.64 -15.15
N SER A 172 -7.96 1.98 -14.17
CA SER A 172 -7.86 0.52 -14.12
C SER A 172 -9.23 -0.16 -14.03
N LYS A 173 -10.15 0.40 -13.24
CA LYS A 173 -11.55 -0.04 -13.15
C LYS A 173 -12.26 0.05 -14.51
N ALA A 174 -12.11 1.18 -15.21
CA ALA A 174 -12.71 1.38 -16.53
C ALA A 174 -12.18 0.35 -17.55
N GLN A 175 -10.88 0.07 -17.55
CA GLN A 175 -10.28 -0.93 -18.45
C GLN A 175 -10.79 -2.36 -18.18
N VAL A 176 -11.00 -2.73 -16.91
CA VAL A 176 -11.60 -4.02 -16.57
C VAL A 176 -13.04 -4.11 -17.08
N PHE A 177 -13.85 -3.07 -16.84
CA PHE A 177 -15.24 -3.07 -17.32
C PHE A 177 -15.38 -3.00 -18.83
N GLU A 178 -14.44 -2.34 -19.53
CA GLU A 178 -14.39 -2.35 -20.98
C GLU A 178 -14.20 -3.77 -21.52
N LYS A 179 -13.34 -4.58 -20.90
CA LYS A 179 -13.14 -5.99 -21.26
C LYS A 179 -14.39 -6.81 -21.01
N VAL A 180 -14.97 -6.69 -19.81
CA VAL A 180 -16.24 -7.37 -19.45
C VAL A 180 -17.34 -7.03 -20.44
N THR A 181 -17.48 -5.74 -20.78
CA THR A 181 -18.46 -5.25 -21.75
C THR A 181 -18.18 -5.81 -23.15
N SER A 182 -16.91 -5.87 -23.58
CA SER A 182 -16.53 -6.44 -24.88
C SER A 182 -16.94 -7.90 -24.97
N PHE A 183 -16.58 -8.72 -23.97
CA PHE A 183 -16.95 -10.12 -23.93
C PHE A 183 -18.47 -10.34 -23.87
N CYS A 184 -19.20 -9.52 -23.10
CA CYS A 184 -20.67 -9.58 -23.06
C CYS A 184 -21.30 -9.24 -24.43
N LYS A 185 -20.75 -8.26 -25.15
CA LYS A 185 -21.19 -7.91 -26.52
C LYS A 185 -20.86 -9.02 -27.51
N GLU A 186 -19.67 -9.60 -27.42
CA GLU A 186 -19.26 -10.73 -28.27
C GLU A 186 -20.14 -11.96 -28.02
N PHE A 187 -20.45 -12.26 -26.77
CA PHE A 187 -21.41 -13.31 -26.40
C PHE A 187 -22.80 -13.05 -27.02
N ALA A 188 -23.37 -11.85 -26.85
CA ALA A 188 -24.68 -11.51 -27.43
C ALA A 188 -24.70 -11.56 -28.97
N ASN A 189 -23.52 -11.50 -29.61
CA ASN A 189 -23.34 -11.55 -31.05
C ASN A 189 -22.78 -12.88 -31.59
N ALA A 190 -22.45 -13.85 -30.73
CA ALA A 190 -21.94 -15.16 -31.13
C ALA A 190 -22.97 -15.98 -31.96
N GLY A 191 -24.23 -15.52 -32.00
CA GLY A 191 -25.29 -16.16 -32.78
C GLY A 191 -25.65 -17.51 -32.18
N LYS A 192 -25.70 -18.55 -33.02
CA LYS A 192 -25.99 -19.94 -32.58
C LYS A 192 -24.74 -20.76 -32.28
N ASP A 193 -23.54 -20.16 -32.31
CA ASP A 193 -22.31 -20.85 -31.92
C ASP A 193 -22.25 -20.98 -30.39
N LEU A 194 -22.73 -22.13 -29.90
CA LEU A 194 -22.76 -22.45 -28.48
C LEU A 194 -21.36 -22.62 -27.88
N GLY A 195 -20.36 -23.02 -28.67
CA GLY A 195 -18.99 -23.19 -28.20
C GLY A 195 -18.36 -21.85 -27.86
N LYS A 196 -18.40 -20.93 -28.82
CA LYS A 196 -17.91 -19.56 -28.63
C LYS A 196 -18.69 -18.82 -27.54
N ALA A 197 -20.01 -18.99 -27.49
CA ALA A 197 -20.84 -18.36 -26.46
C ALA A 197 -20.50 -18.85 -25.05
N ALA A 198 -20.25 -20.16 -24.88
CA ALA A 198 -19.85 -20.74 -23.60
C ALA A 198 -18.47 -20.22 -23.15
N GLU A 199 -17.49 -20.20 -24.06
CA GLU A 199 -16.14 -19.69 -23.79
C GLU A 199 -16.17 -18.24 -23.27
N MET A 200 -16.92 -17.36 -23.94
CA MET A 200 -17.06 -15.95 -23.52
C MET A 200 -17.69 -15.81 -22.14
N LEU A 201 -18.72 -16.61 -21.82
CA LEU A 201 -19.36 -16.57 -20.50
C LEU A 201 -18.43 -17.10 -19.39
N VAL A 202 -17.64 -18.13 -19.66
CA VAL A 202 -16.62 -18.63 -18.71
C VAL A 202 -15.58 -17.55 -18.45
N ILE A 203 -15.10 -16.86 -19.49
CA ILE A 203 -14.16 -15.76 -19.33
C ILE A 203 -14.78 -14.66 -18.45
N VAL A 204 -15.96 -14.13 -18.77
CA VAL A 204 -16.57 -13.06 -17.96
C VAL A 204 -16.84 -13.51 -16.53
N LYS A 205 -17.27 -14.76 -16.32
CA LYS A 205 -17.46 -15.32 -14.98
C LYS A 205 -16.14 -15.39 -14.20
N SER A 206 -15.03 -15.71 -14.85
CA SER A 206 -13.71 -15.70 -14.20
C SER A 206 -13.33 -14.30 -13.68
N PHE A 207 -13.75 -13.23 -14.35
CA PHE A 207 -13.57 -11.86 -13.84
C PHE A 207 -14.38 -11.65 -12.56
N ALA A 208 -15.66 -12.05 -12.52
CA ALA A 208 -16.49 -11.90 -11.32
C ALA A 208 -15.96 -12.69 -10.12
N GLU A 209 -15.50 -13.92 -10.35
CA GLU A 209 -14.96 -14.79 -9.30
C GLU A 209 -13.63 -14.28 -8.75
N ASN A 210 -12.77 -13.76 -9.62
CA ASN A 210 -11.44 -13.31 -9.22
C ASN A 210 -11.37 -11.84 -8.81
N LEU A 211 -12.31 -11.01 -9.24
CA LEU A 211 -12.40 -9.60 -8.91
C LEU A 211 -13.70 -9.35 -8.14
N SER A 212 -13.82 -9.98 -6.97
CA SER A 212 -15.04 -9.94 -6.14
C SER A 212 -15.48 -8.52 -5.78
N MET A 213 -14.56 -7.55 -5.74
CA MET A 213 -14.90 -6.13 -5.56
C MET A 213 -15.79 -5.55 -6.68
N PHE A 214 -15.91 -6.24 -7.82
CA PHE A 214 -16.71 -5.85 -8.98
C PHE A 214 -17.81 -6.87 -9.32
N ASP A 215 -17.98 -7.93 -8.52
CA ASP A 215 -18.85 -9.07 -8.82
C ASP A 215 -20.28 -8.67 -9.21
N SER A 216 -20.89 -7.77 -8.46
CA SER A 216 -22.26 -7.31 -8.62
C SER A 216 -22.48 -6.65 -9.99
N GLN A 217 -21.53 -5.79 -10.39
CA GLN A 217 -21.61 -5.11 -11.68
C GLN A 217 -21.38 -6.09 -12.83
N ILE A 218 -20.37 -6.96 -12.72
CA ILE A 218 -20.06 -7.95 -13.76
C ILE A 218 -21.23 -8.93 -13.94
N ASN A 219 -21.85 -9.39 -12.85
CA ASN A 219 -23.01 -10.27 -12.90
C ASN A 219 -24.22 -9.58 -13.53
N THR A 220 -24.41 -8.28 -13.27
CA THR A 220 -25.46 -7.48 -13.94
C THR A 220 -25.24 -7.44 -15.45
N ASP A 221 -24.00 -7.22 -15.90
CA ASP A 221 -23.66 -7.19 -17.33
C ASP A 221 -23.88 -8.57 -18.00
N ILE A 222 -23.55 -9.66 -17.29
CA ILE A 222 -23.83 -11.04 -17.73
C ILE A 222 -25.35 -11.24 -17.89
N ASP A 223 -26.14 -10.89 -16.87
CA ASP A 223 -27.59 -11.08 -16.88
C ASP A 223 -28.26 -10.31 -18.02
N GLU A 224 -27.83 -9.07 -18.27
CA GLU A 224 -28.30 -8.29 -19.41
C GLU A 224 -27.95 -8.95 -20.75
N ALA A 225 -26.74 -9.49 -20.88
CA ALA A 225 -26.29 -10.14 -22.09
C ALA A 225 -27.08 -11.44 -22.33
N LEU A 226 -27.31 -12.25 -21.29
CA LEU A 226 -28.14 -13.45 -21.32
C LEU A 226 -29.59 -13.13 -21.72
N LYS A 227 -30.15 -12.06 -21.17
CA LYS A 227 -31.50 -11.58 -21.53
C LYS A 227 -31.58 -11.20 -23.00
N LYS A 228 -30.65 -10.38 -23.51
CA LYS A 228 -30.58 -10.00 -24.93
C LYS A 228 -30.44 -11.21 -25.85
N SER A 229 -29.62 -12.18 -25.45
CA SER A 229 -29.44 -13.43 -26.20
C SER A 229 -30.71 -14.29 -26.22
N LYS A 230 -31.42 -14.39 -25.09
CA LYS A 230 -32.73 -15.06 -24.99
C LYS A 230 -33.78 -14.42 -25.90
N GLU A 231 -33.84 -13.09 -25.93
CA GLU A 231 -34.76 -12.34 -26.78
C GLU A 231 -34.47 -12.57 -28.27
N LYS A 232 -33.19 -12.66 -28.66
CA LYS A 232 -32.75 -12.83 -30.05
C LYS A 232 -32.83 -14.26 -30.56
N HIS A 233 -32.54 -15.25 -29.72
CA HIS A 233 -32.36 -16.65 -30.12
C HIS A 233 -33.37 -17.62 -29.49
N GLY A 234 -34.18 -17.16 -28.53
CA GLY A 234 -35.21 -17.93 -27.85
C GLY A 234 -34.71 -18.72 -26.65
N ALA A 235 -35.64 -19.19 -25.81
CA ALA A 235 -35.34 -19.89 -24.56
C ALA A 235 -34.61 -21.23 -24.75
N LYS A 236 -34.83 -21.90 -25.90
CA LYS A 236 -34.15 -23.17 -26.22
C LYS A 236 -32.64 -22.97 -26.33
N TYR A 237 -32.20 -21.89 -26.97
CA TYR A 237 -30.77 -21.58 -27.10
C TYR A 237 -30.09 -21.42 -25.73
N ILE A 238 -30.73 -20.70 -24.80
CA ILE A 238 -30.21 -20.53 -23.44
C ILE A 238 -30.15 -21.88 -22.71
N THR A 239 -31.15 -22.74 -22.90
CA THR A 239 -31.18 -24.09 -22.30
C THR A 239 -30.02 -24.94 -22.84
N ASP A 240 -29.80 -24.94 -24.16
CA ASP A 240 -28.72 -25.67 -24.81
C ASP A 240 -27.34 -25.15 -24.35
N LEU A 241 -27.20 -23.83 -24.18
CA LEU A 241 -26.01 -23.20 -23.63
C LEU A 241 -25.76 -23.58 -22.17
N SER A 242 -26.79 -23.59 -21.32
CA SER A 242 -26.66 -24.03 -19.93
C SER A 242 -26.22 -25.49 -19.83
N MET A 243 -26.79 -26.38 -20.66
CA MET A 243 -26.35 -27.77 -20.73
C MET A 243 -24.87 -27.86 -21.14
N ARG A 244 -24.45 -27.06 -22.13
CA ARG A 244 -23.05 -27.02 -22.55
C ARG A 244 -22.13 -26.62 -21.40
N LEU A 245 -22.42 -25.51 -20.71
CA LEU A 245 -21.64 -25.03 -19.56
C LEU A 245 -21.55 -26.05 -18.42
N GLN A 246 -22.55 -26.90 -18.22
CA GLN A 246 -22.52 -27.98 -17.22
C GLN A 246 -21.67 -29.19 -17.64
N THR A 247 -21.53 -29.43 -18.95
CA THR A 247 -20.80 -30.58 -19.51
C THR A 247 -19.35 -30.28 -19.91
N THR A 248 -18.97 -29.00 -19.92
CA THR A 248 -17.63 -28.62 -20.34
C THR A 248 -16.76 -28.53 -19.08
N ASP A 249 -15.75 -29.40 -18.97
CA ASP A 249 -14.66 -29.28 -17.99
C ASP A 249 -13.73 -28.11 -18.40
N ILE A 250 -14.25 -26.88 -18.42
CA ILE A 250 -13.48 -25.63 -18.50
C ILE A 250 -13.59 -24.93 -17.15
#